data_AF-A0A2V8LQW1-F1
#
_entry.id   AF-A0A2V8LQW1-F1
#
_cell.length_a   1.000
_cell.length_b   1.000
_cell.length_c   1.000
_cell.angle_alpha   90.00
_cell.angle_beta   90.00
_cell.angle_gamma   90.00
#
_symmetry.space_group_name_H-M   'P 1'
#
loop_
_entity.id
_entity.type
_entity.pdbx_description
1 polymer ?
#
loop_
_entity_poly.entity_id
_entity_poly.type
_entity_poly.pdbx_seq_one_letter_code
_entity_poly.pdbx_strand_id
1 'polypeptide(L)'
;MGAPYEENPKPQPVIAPQFLKATQTLAEKQYADLQALGTAPNFLCRVAIDWATKNPNDPRAPEALHLAVRATRYGCTDQETGKWSKAAFDLLHRKYPNTTWANATKYWFKG
;
A
#
# COMPACT_ATOMS: atom_id res chain seq x y z
N MET A 1 -5.47 -52.33 5.60
CA MET A 1 -6.77 -51.96 5.01
C MET A 1 -7.07 -50.54 5.46
N GLY A 2 -6.74 -49.53 4.65
CA GLY A 2 -6.91 -48.12 5.01
C GLY A 2 -8.35 -47.69 4.75
N ALA A 3 -8.95 -46.95 5.69
CA ALA A 3 -10.29 -46.39 5.51
C ALA A 3 -10.29 -45.39 4.34
N PRO A 4 -11.33 -45.38 3.48
CA PRO A 4 -11.42 -44.40 2.40
C PRO A 4 -11.63 -43.00 2.99
N TYR A 5 -10.92 -42.03 2.46
CA TYR A 5 -11.10 -40.61 2.76
C TYR A 5 -12.49 -40.18 2.30
N GLU A 6 -13.33 -39.70 3.21
CA GLU A 6 -14.64 -39.13 2.88
C GLU A 6 -14.45 -37.88 2.00
N GLU A 7 -15.04 -37.89 0.81
CA GLU A 7 -15.09 -36.71 -0.07
C GLU A 7 -15.91 -35.61 0.61
N ASN A 8 -15.26 -34.52 1.02
CA ASN A 8 -15.96 -33.36 1.56
C ASN A 8 -16.93 -32.79 0.51
N PRO A 9 -18.22 -32.57 0.85
CA PRO A 9 -19.18 -32.03 -0.10
C PRO A 9 -18.76 -30.64 -0.56
N LYS A 10 -18.86 -30.40 -1.87
CA LYS A 10 -18.54 -29.09 -2.47
C LYS A 10 -19.42 -28.01 -1.84
N PRO A 11 -18.86 -26.85 -1.43
CA PRO A 11 -19.63 -25.79 -0.82
C PRO A 11 -20.73 -25.29 -1.77
N GLN A 12 -21.97 -25.25 -1.27
CA GLN A 12 -23.14 -24.76 -2.00
C GLN A 12 -23.05 -23.24 -2.20
N PRO A 13 -23.43 -22.69 -3.37
CA PRO A 13 -23.40 -21.25 -3.60
C PRO A 13 -24.42 -20.53 -2.72
N VAL A 14 -23.95 -19.62 -1.87
CA VAL A 14 -24.78 -18.78 -1.00
C VAL A 14 -25.42 -17.67 -1.83
N ILE A 15 -26.76 -17.63 -1.88
CA ILE A 15 -27.51 -16.56 -2.55
C ILE A 15 -27.39 -15.28 -1.72
N ALA A 16 -26.86 -14.21 -2.31
CA ALA A 16 -26.75 -12.93 -1.62
C ALA A 16 -28.14 -12.39 -1.22
N PRO A 17 -28.32 -11.91 0.03
CA PRO A 17 -29.59 -11.35 0.48
C PRO A 17 -29.98 -10.10 -0.32
N GLN A 18 -31.29 -9.86 -0.48
CA GLN A 18 -31.82 -8.80 -1.34
C GLN A 18 -31.32 -7.39 -1.00
N PHE A 19 -31.07 -7.11 0.29
CA PHE A 19 -30.59 -5.79 0.72
C PHE A 19 -29.20 -5.43 0.18
N LEU A 20 -28.38 -6.42 -0.22
CA LEU A 20 -27.06 -6.17 -0.82
C LEU A 20 -27.13 -5.79 -2.30
N LYS A 21 -28.21 -6.17 -3.02
CA LYS A 21 -28.30 -5.99 -4.47
C LYS A 21 -28.29 -4.52 -4.91
N ALA A 22 -28.88 -3.63 -4.11
CA ALA A 22 -28.98 -2.20 -4.44
C ALA A 22 -27.60 -1.48 -4.45
N THR A 23 -26.63 -1.98 -3.67
CA THR A 23 -25.30 -1.38 -3.55
C THR A 23 -24.20 -2.21 -4.23
N GLN A 24 -24.53 -3.38 -4.76
CA GLN A 24 -23.53 -4.33 -5.27
C GLN A 24 -22.72 -3.76 -6.43
N THR A 25 -23.36 -3.12 -7.41
CA THR A 25 -22.66 -2.50 -8.54
C THR A 25 -21.74 -1.36 -8.10
N LEU A 26 -22.14 -0.58 -7.10
CA LEU A 26 -21.30 0.47 -6.53
C LEU A 26 -20.09 -0.14 -5.81
N ALA A 27 -20.31 -1.19 -5.01
CA ALA A 27 -19.24 -1.89 -4.30
C ALA A 27 -18.24 -2.52 -5.26
N GLU A 28 -18.70 -3.17 -6.33
CA GLU A 28 -17.85 -3.76 -7.38
C GLU A 28 -16.98 -2.69 -8.05
N LYS A 29 -17.58 -1.55 -8.40
CA LYS A 29 -16.84 -0.40 -8.96
C LYS A 29 -15.80 0.13 -7.99
N GLN A 30 -16.18 0.43 -6.76
CA GLN A 30 -15.26 0.96 -5.74
C GLN A 30 -14.13 -0.01 -5.44
N TYR A 31 -14.42 -1.31 -5.41
CA TYR A 31 -13.41 -2.33 -5.22
C TYR A 31 -12.41 -2.36 -6.37
N ALA A 32 -12.88 -2.32 -7.62
CA ALA A 32 -12.01 -2.25 -8.80
C ALA A 32 -11.15 -0.97 -8.79
N ASP A 33 -11.73 0.18 -8.44
CA ASP A 33 -11.01 1.45 -8.31
C ASP A 33 -9.91 1.37 -7.25
N LEU A 34 -10.17 0.73 -6.10
CA LEU A 34 -9.18 0.50 -5.05
C LEU A 34 -8.07 -0.46 -5.49
N GLN A 35 -8.42 -1.54 -6.19
CA GLN A 35 -7.43 -2.49 -6.73
C GLN A 35 -6.51 -1.81 -7.74
N ALA A 36 -7.03 -0.91 -8.57
CA ALA A 36 -6.25 -0.17 -9.56
C ALA A 36 -5.19 0.77 -8.93
N LEU A 37 -5.32 1.14 -7.66
CA LEU A 37 -4.29 1.93 -6.95
C LEU A 37 -3.01 1.13 -6.65
N GLY A 38 -3.08 -0.20 -6.73
CA GLY A 38 -2.01 -1.12 -6.38
C GLY A 38 -1.82 -1.28 -4.87
N THR A 39 -0.63 -1.70 -4.47
CA THR A 39 -0.33 -1.90 -3.04
C THR A 39 -0.32 -0.57 -2.28
N ALA A 40 -0.83 -0.61 -1.04
CA ALA A 40 -0.92 0.58 -0.20
C ALA A 40 0.43 1.31 0.00
N PRO A 41 1.58 0.64 0.24
CA PRO A 41 2.86 1.32 0.35
C PRO A 41 3.26 2.10 -0.91
N ASN A 42 3.00 1.55 -2.10
CA ASN A 42 3.30 2.24 -3.36
C ASN A 42 2.46 3.51 -3.51
N PHE A 43 1.17 3.44 -3.18
CA PHE A 43 0.29 4.60 -3.16
C PHE A 43 0.78 5.68 -2.17
N LEU A 44 1.11 5.29 -0.93
CA LEU A 44 1.60 6.21 0.10
C LEU A 44 2.91 6.89 -0.31
N CYS A 45 3.86 6.16 -0.92
CA CYS A 45 5.08 6.74 -1.47
C CYS A 45 4.76 7.79 -2.54
N ARG A 46 3.89 7.48 -3.51
CA ARG A 46 3.51 8.44 -4.57
C ARG A 46 2.90 9.72 -4.00
N VAL A 47 1.97 9.59 -3.06
CA VAL A 47 1.30 10.73 -2.43
C VAL A 47 2.30 11.58 -1.62
N ALA A 48 3.15 10.94 -0.81
CA ALA A 48 4.14 11.67 -0.01
C ALA A 48 5.17 12.39 -0.89
N ILE A 49 5.63 11.75 -1.98
CA ILE A 49 6.55 12.35 -2.95
C ILE A 49 5.89 13.54 -3.65
N ASP A 50 4.67 13.40 -4.14
CA ASP A 50 3.94 14.48 -4.81
C ASP A 50 3.73 15.68 -3.86
N TRP A 51 3.28 15.41 -2.64
CA TRP A 51 3.06 16.44 -1.63
C TRP A 51 4.36 17.17 -1.28
N ALA A 52 5.43 16.44 -0.97
CA ALA A 52 6.73 17.03 -0.62
C ALA A 52 7.38 17.79 -1.77
N THR A 53 7.08 17.42 -3.01
CA THR A 53 7.54 18.12 -4.22
C THR A 53 6.81 19.46 -4.40
N LYS A 54 5.49 19.48 -4.19
CA LYS A 54 4.66 20.69 -4.31
C LYS A 54 4.80 21.63 -3.11
N ASN A 55 5.03 21.08 -1.93
CA ASN A 55 5.08 21.81 -0.66
C ASN A 55 6.43 21.58 0.05
N PRO A 56 7.56 22.05 -0.52
CA PRO A 56 8.89 21.71 -0.01
C PRO A 56 9.21 22.30 1.38
N ASN A 57 8.44 23.28 1.84
CA ASN A 57 8.60 23.91 3.15
C ASN A 57 7.58 23.42 4.19
N ASP A 58 6.73 22.44 3.84
CA ASP A 58 5.80 21.86 4.80
C ASP A 58 6.60 21.07 5.86
N PRO A 59 6.50 21.42 7.16
CA PRO A 59 7.24 20.73 8.22
C PRO A 59 6.89 19.24 8.35
N ARG A 60 5.75 18.79 7.80
CA ARG A 60 5.29 17.40 7.84
C ARG A 60 5.83 16.56 6.68
N ALA A 61 6.33 17.19 5.62
CA ALA A 61 6.86 16.50 4.44
C ALA A 61 7.97 15.46 4.75
N PRO A 62 8.99 15.75 5.59
CA PRO A 62 10.02 14.76 5.89
C PRO A 62 9.46 13.54 6.67
N GLU A 63 8.52 13.75 7.58
CA GLU A 63 7.87 12.65 8.31
C GLU A 63 7.04 11.77 7.37
N ALA A 64 6.26 12.39 6.48
CA ALA A 64 5.45 11.67 5.51
C ALA A 64 6.30 10.78 4.59
N LEU A 65 7.45 11.29 4.12
CA LEU A 65 8.38 10.50 3.31
C LEU A 65 9.00 9.35 4.12
N HIS A 66 9.40 9.59 5.38
CA HIS A 66 9.89 8.54 6.27
C HIS A 66 8.85 7.42 6.48
N LEU A 67 7.61 7.79 6.81
CA LEU A 67 6.52 6.85 7.03
C LEU A 67 6.20 6.05 5.76
N ALA A 68 6.27 6.69 4.59
CA ALA A 68 6.09 6.01 3.32
C ALA A 68 7.18 4.94 3.07
N VAL A 69 8.47 5.26 3.30
CA VAL A 69 9.57 4.28 3.21
C VAL A 69 9.38 3.16 4.22
N ARG A 70 8.94 3.47 5.45
CA ARG A 70 8.68 2.47 6.48
C ARG A 70 7.50 1.55 6.12
N ALA A 71 6.47 2.08 5.44
CA ALA A 71 5.34 1.28 4.98
C ALA A 71 5.77 0.20 3.99
N THR A 72 6.78 0.45 3.14
CA THR A 72 7.27 -0.57 2.18
C THR A 72 8.05 -1.70 2.86
N ARG A 73 8.43 -1.55 4.13
CA ARG A 73 9.09 -2.61 4.91
C ARG A 73 8.10 -3.60 5.53
N TYR A 74 6.92 -3.11 5.94
CA TYR A 74 5.98 -3.86 6.77
C TYR A 74 4.61 -4.09 6.12
N GLY A 75 4.31 -3.40 5.01
CA GLY A 75 3.06 -3.56 4.27
C GLY A 75 3.13 -4.61 3.17
N CYS A 76 2.03 -4.77 2.43
CA CYS A 76 1.99 -5.58 1.21
C CYS A 76 2.87 -4.95 0.12
N THR A 77 3.63 -5.78 -0.58
CA THR A 77 4.61 -5.33 -1.57
C THR A 77 4.34 -5.97 -2.94
N ASP A 78 4.87 -5.33 -3.97
CA ASP A 78 4.86 -5.82 -5.34
C ASP A 78 6.21 -5.48 -6.01
N GLN A 79 6.34 -5.78 -7.31
CA GLN A 79 7.57 -5.55 -8.07
C GLN A 79 7.96 -4.06 -8.17
N GLU A 80 7.01 -3.13 -8.04
CA GLU A 80 7.25 -1.69 -8.11
C GLU A 80 7.60 -1.08 -6.74
N THR A 81 7.40 -1.82 -5.64
CA THR A 81 7.63 -1.31 -4.28
C THR A 81 9.05 -0.82 -4.06
N GLY A 82 10.05 -1.53 -4.58
CA GLY A 82 11.44 -1.11 -4.49
C GLY A 82 11.73 0.25 -5.09
N LYS A 83 11.14 0.51 -6.25
CA LYS A 83 11.28 1.78 -6.97
C LYS A 83 10.66 2.93 -6.17
N TRP A 84 9.47 2.74 -5.61
CA TRP A 84 8.78 3.77 -4.83
C TRP A 84 9.43 4.03 -3.47
N SER A 85 9.89 2.98 -2.78
CA SER A 85 10.66 3.09 -1.55
C SER A 85 11.93 3.92 -1.77
N LYS A 86 12.69 3.60 -2.83
CA LYS A 86 13.91 4.33 -3.17
C LYS A 86 13.62 5.80 -3.54
N ALA A 87 12.58 6.07 -4.32
CA ALA A 87 12.24 7.43 -4.71
C ALA A 87 11.88 8.32 -3.50
N ALA A 88 11.11 7.79 -2.54
CA ALA A 88 10.77 8.52 -1.31
C ALA A 88 12.01 8.73 -0.43
N PHE A 89 12.86 7.70 -0.30
CA PHE A 89 14.12 7.76 0.42
C PHE A 89 15.06 8.82 -0.15
N ASP A 90 15.27 8.81 -1.48
CA ASP A 90 16.16 9.75 -2.15
C ASP A 90 15.64 11.19 -2.00
N LEU A 91 14.33 11.40 -2.12
CA LEU A 91 13.75 12.74 -1.93
C LEU A 91 13.92 13.23 -0.49
N LEU A 92 13.69 12.36 0.51
CA LEU A 92 13.88 12.67 1.93
C LEU A 92 15.30 13.15 2.21
N HIS A 93 16.30 12.39 1.79
CA HIS A 93 17.70 12.73 2.05
C HIS A 93 18.18 13.93 1.24
N ARG A 94 17.67 14.12 0.02
CA ARG A 94 18.07 15.25 -0.83
C ARG A 94 17.48 16.58 -0.36
N LYS A 95 16.22 16.59 0.08
CA LYS A 95 15.52 17.82 0.45
C LYS A 95 15.53 18.12 1.94
N TYR A 96 15.60 17.09 2.78
CA TYR A 96 15.49 17.23 4.23
C TYR A 96 16.63 16.52 4.99
N PRO A 97 17.92 16.67 4.58
CA PRO A 97 19.03 15.88 5.11
C PRO A 97 19.23 16.05 6.62
N ASN A 98 18.93 17.23 7.16
CA ASN A 98 19.18 17.57 8.57
C ASN A 98 18.01 17.27 9.50
N THR A 99 17.00 16.54 9.03
CA THR A 99 15.83 16.19 9.84
C THR A 99 16.06 14.89 10.61
N THR A 100 15.42 14.76 11.77
CA THR A 100 15.41 13.51 12.54
C THR A 100 14.87 12.35 11.70
N TRP A 101 13.94 12.61 10.78
CA TRP A 101 13.36 11.65 9.87
C TRP A 101 14.34 11.12 8.82
N ALA A 102 15.16 11.98 8.22
CA ALA A 102 16.24 11.53 7.33
C ALA A 102 17.25 10.67 8.11
N ASN A 103 17.68 11.12 9.29
CA ASN A 103 18.62 10.37 10.14
C ASN A 103 18.09 8.98 10.57
N ALA A 104 16.78 8.87 10.84
CA ALA A 104 16.13 7.62 11.19
C ALA A 104 15.95 6.68 9.99
N THR A 105 15.88 7.21 8.77
CA THR A 105 15.62 6.44 7.54
C THR A 105 16.93 6.01 6.90
N LYS A 106 17.55 4.94 7.42
CA LYS A 106 18.89 4.51 6.93
C LYS A 106 18.89 3.72 5.63
N TYR A 107 17.75 3.12 5.28
CA TYR A 107 17.63 2.21 4.14
C TYR A 107 16.31 2.45 3.40
N TRP A 108 16.29 2.04 2.14
CA TRP A 108 15.08 1.79 1.36
C TRP A 108 14.97 0.28 1.11
N PHE A 109 13.77 -0.19 0.80
CA PHE A 109 13.45 -1.63 0.73
C PHE A 109 12.97 -2.00 -0.66
N LYS A 110 13.37 -3.16 -1.18
CA LYS A 110 12.99 -3.63 -2.52
C LYS A 110 11.56 -4.16 -2.63
N GLY A 111 10.89 -4.38 -1.50
CA GLY A 111 9.60 -5.07 -1.45
C GLY A 111 9.77 -6.59 -1.38
#